data_AF-A0A3P6AQQ7-F1
#
_entry.id   AF-A0A3P6AQQ7-F1
#
_cell.length_a   1.000
_cell.length_b   1.000
_cell.length_c   1.000
_cell.angle_alpha   90.00
_cell.angle_beta   90.00
_cell.angle_gamma   90.00
#
_symmetry.space_group_name_H-M   'P 1'
#
loop_
_entity.id
_entity.type
_entity.pdbx_description
1 polymer ?
#
loop_
_entity_poly.entity_id
_entity_poly.type
_entity_poly.pdbx_seq_one_letter_code
_entity_poly.pdbx_strand_id
1 'polypeptide(L)'
;MATEVGRGDPISDNNGRDNIEEGQGSRKSKRQKMVPSGLLDDYQCGPHLRSRLRDSQKFIFGLADISETTRKYAILATKLKAKFVFNLGGIAVYPKDIVSIVERPRMFSAKVVDILIRVLRLTIVHQLPTEGAQSSEFFDTKFVSGIIKTFPRFLKSKKKESFVFPKVLSDVFPTKDSQNIHPTRYYFPFNVANKHWVGICFDAARGIVTVLDCNTAKFKDASLDKYLTPIVQMLPYVARFACLPIGADPIIQCYDVARPKSLHQHKNPSDCGLMAVLLMATHALYGIEVCKNINNDILEEEGMCAAILAYEVYEKL
;
A
#
# COMPACT_ATOMS: atom_id res chain seq x y z
N MET A 1 18.02 -67.62 -35.68
CA MET A 1 17.71 -68.57 -36.77
C MET A 1 16.25 -68.96 -36.64
N ALA A 2 15.49 -68.76 -37.73
CA ALA A 2 14.17 -69.31 -38.08
C ALA A 2 13.09 -69.44 -36.96
N THR A 3 12.05 -68.60 -36.92
CA THR A 3 10.77 -68.70 -37.65
C THR A 3 10.03 -70.02 -37.47
N GLU A 4 8.83 -69.96 -36.87
CA GLU A 4 7.52 -70.22 -37.50
C GLU A 4 6.41 -70.05 -36.43
N VAL A 5 5.14 -69.76 -36.68
CA VAL A 5 4.37 -69.07 -37.73
C VAL A 5 2.91 -69.06 -37.20
N GLY A 6 2.16 -68.01 -37.56
CA GLY A 6 0.70 -67.92 -37.41
C GLY A 6 0.27 -66.45 -37.45
N ARG A 7 0.50 -65.72 -38.57
CA ARG A 7 -0.49 -65.42 -39.64
C ARG A 7 -1.82 -64.89 -39.08
N GLY A 8 -2.28 -63.65 -39.28
CA GLY A 8 -1.93 -62.59 -40.24
C GLY A 8 -3.23 -62.03 -40.85
N ASP A 9 -3.57 -60.77 -40.53
CA ASP A 9 -3.97 -59.61 -41.37
C ASP A 9 -4.36 -59.85 -42.86
N PRO A 10 -5.06 -58.94 -43.61
CA PRO A 10 -4.80 -57.49 -43.51
C PRO A 10 -5.79 -56.42 -44.07
N ILE A 11 -5.37 -55.16 -43.84
CA ILE A 11 -5.37 -53.99 -44.75
C ILE A 11 -6.55 -52.99 -44.82
N SER A 12 -6.12 -51.73 -44.70
CA SER A 12 -6.75 -50.42 -44.86
C SER A 12 -7.09 -50.05 -46.31
N ASP A 13 -7.97 -49.07 -46.51
CA ASP A 13 -7.58 -47.80 -47.15
C ASP A 13 -8.72 -46.77 -47.31
N ASN A 14 -8.32 -45.52 -47.07
CA ASN A 14 -8.69 -44.26 -47.73
C ASN A 14 -10.09 -43.61 -47.65
N ASN A 15 -10.08 -42.47 -46.94
CA ASN A 15 -10.37 -41.08 -47.40
C ASN A 15 -11.66 -40.74 -48.18
N GLY A 16 -12.44 -39.79 -47.66
CA GLY A 16 -13.38 -38.99 -48.47
C GLY A 16 -14.39 -38.13 -47.71
N ARG A 17 -13.98 -36.90 -47.36
CA ARG A 17 -14.72 -35.62 -47.25
C ARG A 17 -16.26 -35.54 -47.07
N ASP A 18 -16.61 -34.66 -46.12
CA ASP A 18 -17.58 -33.55 -46.12
C ASP A 18 -19.12 -33.76 -46.07
N ASN A 19 -19.72 -33.00 -45.14
CA ASN A 19 -21.07 -32.36 -45.14
C ASN A 19 -22.30 -33.25 -44.83
N ILE A 20 -23.38 -32.82 -44.16
CA ILE A 20 -23.86 -31.59 -43.49
C ILE A 20 -25.03 -32.04 -42.56
N GLU A 21 -25.31 -31.20 -41.55
CA GLU A 21 -26.45 -31.09 -40.62
C GLU A 21 -27.77 -31.86 -40.89
N GLU A 22 -28.41 -32.38 -39.83
CA GLU A 22 -29.56 -31.77 -39.12
C GLU A 22 -30.10 -32.80 -38.12
N GLY A 23 -30.15 -32.51 -36.81
CA GLY A 23 -31.40 -32.01 -36.24
C GLY A 23 -31.74 -32.71 -34.92
N GLN A 24 -31.27 -32.18 -33.79
CA GLN A 24 -31.94 -32.38 -32.50
C GLN A 24 -32.04 -31.04 -31.76
N GLY A 25 -33.25 -30.48 -31.79
CA GLY A 25 -33.59 -29.19 -31.22
C GLY A 25 -33.42 -29.15 -29.71
N SER A 26 -32.36 -28.48 -29.26
CA SER A 26 -32.26 -28.00 -27.89
C SER A 26 -33.18 -26.79 -27.72
N ARG A 27 -34.21 -26.90 -26.86
CA ARG A 27 -35.04 -25.77 -26.43
C ARG A 27 -34.16 -24.71 -25.75
N LYS A 28 -33.70 -23.71 -26.50
CA LYS A 28 -33.02 -22.54 -25.95
C LYS A 28 -34.06 -21.57 -25.39
N SER A 29 -33.98 -21.29 -24.09
CA SER A 29 -34.77 -20.25 -23.44
C SER A 29 -34.46 -18.89 -24.07
N LYS A 30 -35.51 -18.16 -24.50
CA LYS A 30 -35.43 -16.77 -24.97
C LYS A 30 -35.44 -15.74 -23.82
N ARG A 31 -35.41 -16.16 -22.55
CA ARG A 31 -35.28 -15.19 -21.44
C ARG A 31 -33.93 -14.50 -21.54
N GLN A 32 -33.98 -13.17 -21.67
CA GLN A 32 -32.82 -12.31 -21.50
C GLN A 32 -32.18 -12.66 -20.15
N LYS A 33 -30.92 -13.10 -20.14
CA LYS A 33 -30.15 -13.30 -18.91
C LYS A 33 -29.86 -11.92 -18.30
N MET A 34 -30.85 -11.33 -17.66
CA MET A 34 -30.64 -10.18 -16.81
C MET A 34 -30.25 -10.69 -15.43
N VAL A 35 -29.04 -10.35 -15.00
CA VAL A 35 -28.66 -10.46 -13.59
C VAL A 35 -29.53 -9.44 -12.84
N PRO A 36 -30.36 -9.86 -11.87
CA PRO A 36 -31.17 -8.91 -11.10
C PRO A 36 -30.26 -7.92 -10.41
N SER A 37 -30.53 -6.61 -10.51
CA SER A 37 -29.71 -5.55 -9.92
C SER A 37 -29.48 -5.77 -8.41
N GLY A 38 -30.50 -6.25 -7.68
CA GLY A 38 -30.38 -6.56 -6.25
C GLY A 38 -29.50 -7.77 -5.91
N LEU A 39 -29.14 -8.62 -6.89
CA LEU A 39 -28.23 -9.76 -6.65
C LEU A 39 -26.75 -9.33 -6.69
N LEU A 40 -26.44 -8.19 -7.31
CA LEU A 40 -25.08 -7.64 -7.38
C LEU A 40 -24.71 -6.94 -6.07
N ASP A 41 -25.66 -6.25 -5.44
CA ASP A 41 -25.41 -5.48 -4.22
C ASP A 41 -25.16 -6.39 -2.99
N ASP A 42 -25.73 -7.61 -2.99
CA ASP A 42 -25.63 -8.57 -1.89
C ASP A 42 -24.67 -9.74 -2.15
N TYR A 43 -23.95 -9.75 -3.28
CA TYR A 43 -23.03 -10.85 -3.61
C TYR A 43 -21.78 -10.81 -2.72
N GLN A 44 -21.86 -11.51 -1.59
CA GLN A 44 -20.72 -11.76 -0.73
C GLN A 44 -20.01 -13.04 -1.19
N CYS A 45 -18.84 -12.88 -1.81
CA CYS A 45 -17.93 -14.01 -2.04
C CYS A 45 -17.75 -14.81 -0.74
N GLY A 46 -17.98 -16.13 -0.79
CA GLY A 46 -17.85 -17.00 0.37
C GLY A 46 -16.46 -16.86 1.04
N PRO A 47 -16.35 -17.12 2.36
CA PRO A 47 -15.12 -16.91 3.13
C PRO A 47 -13.88 -17.55 2.49
N HIS A 48 -14.03 -18.71 1.86
CA HIS A 48 -12.96 -19.45 1.19
C HIS A 48 -12.47 -18.80 -0.11
N LEU A 49 -13.32 -18.08 -0.84
CA LEU A 49 -12.90 -17.35 -2.04
C LEU A 49 -12.21 -16.03 -1.66
N ARG A 50 -12.70 -15.37 -0.60
CA ARG A 50 -12.03 -14.21 0.02
C ARG A 50 -10.69 -14.57 0.66
N SER A 51 -10.57 -15.74 1.28
CA SER A 51 -9.30 -16.22 1.81
C SER A 51 -8.32 -16.53 0.69
N ARG A 52 -8.76 -17.22 -0.38
CA ARG A 52 -7.92 -17.49 -1.55
C ARG A 52 -7.46 -16.22 -2.29
N LEU A 53 -8.33 -15.22 -2.43
CA LEU A 53 -7.96 -13.92 -3.01
C LEU A 53 -7.01 -13.11 -2.10
N ARG A 54 -7.19 -13.19 -0.78
CA ARG A 54 -6.25 -12.62 0.21
C ARG A 54 -4.94 -13.40 0.27
N ASP A 55 -4.96 -14.70 -0.01
CA ASP A 55 -3.77 -15.54 -0.05
C ASP A 55 -2.95 -15.33 -1.32
N SER A 56 -3.59 -14.98 -2.45
CA SER A 56 -2.93 -14.69 -3.73
C SER A 56 -2.30 -13.31 -3.84
N GLN A 57 -2.60 -12.38 -2.93
CA GLN A 57 -2.16 -10.98 -3.02
C GLN A 57 -1.58 -10.52 -1.67
N LYS A 58 -0.44 -11.12 -1.30
CA LYS A 58 0.30 -10.79 -0.08
C LYS A 58 1.37 -9.71 -0.27
N PHE A 59 1.65 -9.36 -1.52
CA PHE A 59 2.70 -8.42 -1.86
C PHE A 59 2.16 -7.06 -2.27
N ILE A 60 2.79 -6.00 -1.76
CA ILE A 60 2.52 -4.59 -2.01
C ILE A 60 3.22 -4.17 -3.30
N PHE A 61 4.51 -4.46 -3.43
CA PHE A 61 5.34 -4.18 -4.60
C PHE A 61 5.57 -5.41 -5.48
N GLY A 62 5.32 -6.60 -4.96
CA GLY A 62 5.62 -7.87 -5.62
C GLY A 62 5.06 -7.98 -7.03
N LEU A 63 5.91 -8.43 -7.96
CA LEU A 63 5.48 -8.85 -9.29
C LEU A 63 4.97 -10.29 -9.22
N ALA A 64 4.03 -10.66 -10.09
CA ALA A 64 3.41 -11.98 -10.05
C ALA A 64 4.38 -13.16 -10.32
N ASP A 65 5.56 -12.89 -10.89
CA ASP A 65 6.56 -13.89 -11.26
C ASP A 65 7.93 -13.62 -10.58
N ILE A 66 8.32 -14.57 -9.71
CA ILE A 66 9.61 -14.55 -8.99
C ILE A 66 10.79 -14.64 -9.96
N SER A 67 10.65 -15.40 -11.06
CA SER A 67 11.69 -15.53 -12.09
C SER A 67 11.91 -14.20 -12.81
N GLU A 68 10.82 -13.52 -13.18
CA GLU A 68 10.89 -12.19 -13.78
C GLU A 68 11.52 -11.18 -12.81
N THR A 69 11.12 -11.21 -11.54
CA THR A 69 11.67 -10.32 -10.50
C THR A 69 13.18 -10.53 -10.35
N THR A 70 13.63 -11.78 -10.29
CA THR A 70 15.06 -12.13 -10.20
C THR A 70 15.84 -11.65 -11.44
N ARG A 71 15.28 -11.86 -12.64
CA ARG A 71 15.87 -11.39 -13.91
C ARG A 71 16.02 -9.87 -13.91
N LYS A 72 14.94 -9.14 -13.58
CA LYS A 72 14.93 -7.66 -13.54
C LYS A 72 15.93 -7.14 -12.52
N TYR A 73 16.01 -7.77 -11.35
CA TYR A 73 16.97 -7.39 -10.33
C TYR A 73 18.41 -7.57 -10.79
N ALA A 74 18.74 -8.67 -11.49
CA ALA A 74 20.08 -8.88 -12.03
C ALA A 74 20.50 -7.78 -13.04
N ILE A 75 19.55 -7.33 -13.87
CA ILE A 75 19.77 -6.22 -14.81
C ILE A 75 19.93 -4.91 -14.03
N LEU A 76 19.05 -4.64 -13.05
CA LEU A 76 19.13 -3.48 -12.18
C LEU A 76 20.50 -3.40 -11.47
N ALA A 77 20.97 -4.50 -10.89
CA ALA A 77 22.27 -4.56 -10.20
C ALA A 77 23.44 -4.18 -11.13
N THR A 78 23.33 -4.47 -12.42
CA THR A 78 24.31 -4.02 -13.42
C THR A 78 24.20 -2.53 -13.69
N LYS A 79 22.97 -2.01 -13.87
CA LYS A 79 22.68 -0.59 -14.09
C LYS A 79 23.10 0.30 -12.92
N LEU A 80 22.96 -0.19 -11.68
CA LEU A 80 23.33 0.54 -10.45
C LEU A 80 24.82 0.84 -10.32
N LYS A 81 25.68 0.20 -11.13
CA LYS A 81 27.12 0.51 -11.22
C LYS A 81 27.40 1.80 -11.99
N ALA A 82 26.47 2.24 -12.83
CA ALA A 82 26.59 3.48 -13.58
C ALA A 82 26.13 4.70 -12.76
N LYS A 83 26.60 5.89 -13.15
CA LYS A 83 26.10 7.15 -12.59
C LYS A 83 24.84 7.56 -13.35
N PHE A 84 23.75 7.75 -12.64
CA PHE A 84 22.53 8.35 -13.17
C PHE A 84 21.83 9.18 -12.10
N VAL A 85 20.88 10.00 -12.54
CA VAL A 85 19.91 10.67 -11.69
C VAL A 85 18.61 10.82 -12.47
N PHE A 86 17.48 10.57 -11.81
CA PHE A 86 16.17 10.79 -12.41
C PHE A 86 15.20 11.38 -11.40
N ASN A 87 14.09 11.93 -11.89
CA ASN A 87 13.06 12.54 -11.05
C ASN A 87 11.90 11.56 -10.80
N LEU A 88 11.68 11.19 -9.54
CA LEU A 88 10.53 10.41 -9.10
C LEU A 88 9.59 11.32 -8.31
N GLY A 89 8.57 11.86 -8.96
CA GLY A 89 7.55 12.68 -8.31
C GLY A 89 8.10 13.91 -7.57
N GLY A 90 9.14 14.55 -8.10
CA GLY A 90 9.79 15.73 -7.50
C GLY A 90 11.00 15.40 -6.61
N ILE A 91 11.41 14.13 -6.55
CA ILE A 91 12.58 13.66 -5.80
C ILE A 91 13.67 13.24 -6.80
N ALA A 92 14.85 13.84 -6.70
CA ALA A 92 16.02 13.40 -7.47
C ALA A 92 16.56 12.08 -6.88
N VAL A 93 16.42 10.98 -7.62
CA VAL A 93 16.85 9.62 -7.21
C VAL A 93 18.21 9.29 -7.81
N TYR A 94 19.14 8.84 -6.98
CA TYR A 94 20.48 8.39 -7.37
C TYR A 94 20.63 6.88 -7.15
N PRO A 95 21.60 6.20 -7.80
CA PRO A 95 21.84 4.77 -7.61
C PRO A 95 21.94 4.37 -6.13
N LYS A 96 22.64 5.15 -5.31
CA LYS A 96 22.79 4.92 -3.86
C LYS A 96 21.47 4.88 -3.09
N ASP A 97 20.46 5.61 -3.57
CA ASP A 97 19.14 5.64 -2.92
C ASP A 97 18.41 4.31 -3.18
N ILE A 98 18.52 3.77 -4.40
CA ILE A 98 17.96 2.45 -4.78
C ILE A 98 18.71 1.32 -4.07
N VAL A 99 20.04 1.36 -4.07
CA VAL A 99 20.87 0.41 -3.31
C VAL A 99 20.47 0.38 -1.84
N SER A 100 20.19 1.55 -1.24
CA SER A 100 19.76 1.63 0.15
C SER A 100 18.45 0.89 0.43
N ILE A 101 17.52 0.82 -0.54
CA ILE A 101 16.23 0.10 -0.39
C ILE A 101 16.47 -1.41 -0.27
N VAL A 102 17.38 -1.95 -1.08
CA VAL A 102 17.62 -3.40 -1.18
C VAL A 102 18.57 -3.88 -0.10
N GLU A 103 19.73 -3.25 0.04
CA GLU A 103 20.77 -3.70 0.97
C GLU A 103 20.45 -3.33 2.42
N ARG A 104 19.62 -2.31 2.63
CA ARG A 104 19.23 -1.77 3.95
C ARG A 104 20.42 -1.69 4.92
N PRO A 105 21.56 -1.09 4.53
CA PRO A 105 22.81 -1.15 5.31
C PRO A 105 22.73 -0.33 6.60
N ARG A 106 21.75 0.57 6.69
CA ARG A 106 21.43 1.42 7.82
C ARG A 106 19.97 1.82 7.73
N MET A 107 19.44 2.38 8.81
CA MET A 107 18.10 2.97 8.80
C MET A 107 17.94 3.97 7.66
N PHE A 108 16.79 3.92 6.99
CA PHE A 108 16.50 4.79 5.86
C PHE A 108 16.52 6.27 6.23
N SER A 109 17.05 7.07 5.31
CA SER A 109 16.87 8.51 5.34
C SER A 109 15.43 8.86 4.98
N ALA A 110 14.97 10.06 5.36
CA ALA A 110 13.66 10.56 4.95
C ALA A 110 13.47 10.51 3.43
N LYS A 111 14.53 10.79 2.65
CA LYS A 111 14.51 10.72 1.20
C LYS A 111 14.19 9.31 0.67
N VAL A 112 14.82 8.28 1.24
CA VAL A 112 14.57 6.88 0.81
C VAL A 112 13.15 6.45 1.16
N VAL A 113 12.64 6.85 2.33
CA VAL A 113 11.24 6.62 2.70
C VAL A 113 10.29 7.37 1.74
N ASP A 114 10.57 8.62 1.41
CA ASP A 114 9.75 9.38 0.47
C ASP A 114 9.74 8.75 -0.93
N ILE A 115 10.87 8.22 -1.40
CA ILE A 115 10.96 7.44 -2.65
C ILE A 115 9.98 6.25 -2.57
N LEU A 116 10.01 5.48 -1.48
CA LEU A 116 9.11 4.34 -1.28
C LEU A 116 7.64 4.77 -1.23
N ILE A 117 7.31 5.90 -0.62
CA ILE A 117 5.94 6.45 -0.64
C ILE A 117 5.53 6.83 -2.07
N ARG A 118 6.43 7.36 -2.91
CA ARG A 118 6.11 7.65 -4.32
C ARG A 118 5.85 6.37 -5.11
N VAL A 119 6.71 5.36 -4.96
CA VAL A 119 6.51 4.04 -5.58
C VAL A 119 5.19 3.44 -5.11
N LEU A 120 4.93 3.45 -3.80
CA LEU A 120 3.70 2.93 -3.23
C LEU A 120 2.46 3.56 -3.84
N ARG A 121 2.41 4.90 -3.94
CA ARG A 121 1.28 5.61 -4.54
C ARG A 121 1.07 5.20 -6.00
N LEU A 122 2.15 4.97 -6.78
CA LEU A 122 2.03 4.48 -8.16
C LEU A 122 1.50 3.04 -8.21
N THR A 123 1.86 2.19 -7.25
CA THR A 123 1.52 0.76 -7.26
C THR A 123 0.11 0.47 -6.76
N ILE A 124 -0.34 1.13 -5.68
CA ILE A 124 -1.57 0.72 -4.98
C ILE A 124 -2.75 1.67 -5.16
N VAL A 125 -2.58 2.87 -5.73
CA VAL A 125 -3.67 3.86 -5.83
C VAL A 125 -4.90 3.30 -6.56
N HIS A 126 -4.69 2.48 -7.59
CA HIS A 126 -5.77 1.86 -8.37
C HIS A 126 -6.54 0.77 -7.60
N GLN A 127 -5.97 0.28 -6.50
CA GLN A 127 -6.58 -0.74 -5.66
C GLN A 127 -7.33 -0.15 -4.47
N LEU A 128 -7.12 1.13 -4.17
CA LEU A 128 -7.76 1.82 -3.05
C LEU A 128 -9.14 2.34 -3.46
N PRO A 129 -10.16 2.23 -2.58
CA PRO A 129 -11.43 2.88 -2.80
C PRO A 129 -11.26 4.40 -2.91
N THR A 130 -11.97 5.02 -3.84
CA THR A 130 -11.99 6.48 -4.02
C THR A 130 -12.78 7.18 -2.91
N GLU A 131 -13.74 6.48 -2.29
CA GLU A 131 -14.61 7.00 -1.23
C GLU A 131 -14.92 5.95 -0.15
N GLY A 132 -15.60 6.38 0.91
CA GLY A 132 -16.03 5.52 2.01
C GLY A 132 -14.95 5.28 3.09
N ALA A 133 -15.26 4.41 4.04
CA ALA A 133 -14.47 4.22 5.27
C ALA A 133 -13.06 3.60 5.07
N GLN A 134 -12.72 3.21 3.85
CA GLN A 134 -11.40 2.67 3.50
C GLN A 134 -10.65 3.55 2.50
N SER A 135 -11.24 4.65 2.03
CA SER A 135 -10.53 5.59 1.16
C SER A 135 -9.33 6.17 1.88
N SER A 136 -8.17 6.10 1.22
CA SER A 136 -6.88 6.28 1.87
C SER A 136 -5.95 7.14 1.02
N GLU A 137 -5.18 8.00 1.68
CA GLU A 137 -4.10 8.76 1.06
C GLU A 137 -2.79 8.62 1.85
N PHE A 138 -1.65 8.72 1.15
CA PHE A 138 -0.32 8.56 1.71
C PHE A 138 0.48 9.85 1.58
N PHE A 139 0.92 10.42 2.70
CA PHE A 139 1.79 11.59 2.73
C PHE A 139 3.26 11.20 2.89
N ASP A 140 4.12 12.08 2.39
CA ASP A 140 5.57 11.97 2.56
C ASP A 140 6.01 12.54 3.92
N THR A 141 7.30 12.42 4.22
CA THR A 141 7.87 12.86 5.51
C THR A 141 7.77 14.37 5.75
N LYS A 142 7.48 15.18 4.72
CA LYS A 142 7.33 16.64 4.86
C LYS A 142 6.11 17.00 5.68
N PHE A 143 5.05 16.19 5.64
CA PHE A 143 3.84 16.42 6.43
C PHE A 143 4.16 16.43 7.93
N VAL A 144 4.80 15.37 8.43
CA VAL A 144 5.18 15.27 9.85
C VAL A 144 6.25 16.31 10.21
N SER A 145 7.20 16.59 9.31
CA SER A 145 8.14 17.71 9.53
C SER A 145 7.42 19.05 9.67
N GLY A 146 6.34 19.28 8.91
CA GLY A 146 5.51 20.48 9.00
C GLY A 146 4.81 20.58 10.35
N ILE A 147 4.25 19.47 10.85
CA ILE A 147 3.63 19.39 12.19
C ILE A 147 4.65 19.77 13.26
N ILE A 148 5.79 19.08 13.30
CA ILE A 148 6.82 19.28 14.34
C ILE A 148 7.33 20.73 14.34
N LYS A 149 7.57 21.32 13.18
CA LYS A 149 8.03 22.72 13.05
C LYS A 149 6.97 23.73 13.49
N THR A 150 5.69 23.41 13.28
CA THR A 150 4.58 24.33 13.58
C THR A 150 4.12 24.22 15.03
N PHE A 151 4.28 23.05 15.65
CA PHE A 151 3.77 22.74 16.98
C PHE A 151 4.15 23.76 18.07
N PRO A 152 5.39 24.27 18.18
CA PRO A 152 5.72 25.23 19.24
C PRO A 152 4.92 26.54 19.15
N ARG A 153 4.58 26.99 17.93
CA ARG A 153 3.76 28.20 17.74
C ARG A 153 2.30 27.91 18.02
N PHE A 154 1.81 26.76 17.56
CA PHE A 154 0.45 26.31 17.84
C PHE A 154 0.19 26.17 19.34
N LEU A 155 1.13 25.55 20.07
CA LEU A 155 1.04 25.35 21.51
C LEU A 155 0.98 26.67 22.29
N LYS A 156 1.71 27.70 21.83
CA LYS A 156 1.71 29.05 22.44
C LYS A 156 0.47 29.89 22.06
N SER A 157 -0.29 29.49 21.05
CA SER A 157 -1.47 30.23 20.63
C SER A 157 -2.58 30.13 21.68
N LYS A 158 -3.11 31.29 22.09
CA LYS A 158 -4.29 31.36 22.96
C LYS A 158 -5.61 31.07 22.22
N LYS A 159 -5.62 31.25 20.89
CA LYS A 159 -6.77 31.01 20.01
C LYS A 159 -6.40 29.89 19.05
N LYS A 160 -6.67 28.64 19.43
CA LYS A 160 -6.25 27.47 18.64
C LYS A 160 -7.14 27.25 17.43
N GLU A 161 -8.43 27.59 17.58
CA GLU A 161 -9.49 27.44 16.58
C GLU A 161 -9.26 28.37 15.37
N SER A 162 -8.62 29.51 15.57
CA SER A 162 -8.27 30.45 14.51
C SER A 162 -6.77 30.43 14.16
N PHE A 163 -6.04 29.40 14.57
CA PHE A 163 -4.61 29.29 14.25
C PHE A 163 -4.43 29.06 12.74
N VAL A 164 -3.54 29.84 12.12
CA VAL A 164 -3.26 29.73 10.68
C VAL A 164 -2.15 28.70 10.48
N PHE A 165 -2.51 27.55 9.91
CA PHE A 165 -1.55 26.51 9.57
C PHE A 165 -0.82 26.83 8.25
N PRO A 166 0.46 26.44 8.11
CA PRO A 166 1.14 26.50 6.83
C PRO A 166 0.47 25.62 5.77
N LYS A 167 0.55 26.02 4.49
CA LYS A 167 -0.03 25.31 3.33
C LYS A 167 0.29 23.83 3.26
N VAL A 168 1.52 23.43 3.60
CA VAL A 168 1.94 22.01 3.65
C VAL A 168 1.09 21.15 4.60
N LEU A 169 0.41 21.77 5.56
CA LEU A 169 -0.49 21.11 6.50
C LEU A 169 -1.97 21.34 6.16
N SER A 170 -2.35 22.55 5.73
CA SER A 170 -3.76 22.88 5.46
C SER A 170 -4.27 22.32 4.13
N ASP A 171 -3.43 22.30 3.09
CA ASP A 171 -3.88 22.02 1.72
C ASP A 171 -4.15 20.52 1.48
N VAL A 172 -3.77 19.66 2.42
CA VAL A 172 -3.97 18.20 2.34
C VAL A 172 -5.28 17.72 2.96
N PHE A 173 -5.98 18.58 3.69
CA PHE A 173 -7.27 18.28 4.31
C PHE A 173 -8.40 19.09 3.67
N PRO A 174 -9.66 18.62 3.76
CA PRO A 174 -10.79 19.41 3.32
C PRO A 174 -10.88 20.75 4.05
N THR A 175 -11.44 21.71 3.34
CA THR A 175 -11.88 23.00 3.86
C THR A 175 -13.42 23.03 3.90
N LYS A 176 -14.00 24.07 4.50
CA LYS A 176 -15.45 24.23 4.61
C LYS A 176 -16.19 24.11 3.27
N ASP A 177 -15.54 24.57 2.20
CA ASP A 177 -16.10 24.66 0.85
C ASP A 177 -15.51 23.60 -0.10
N SER A 178 -14.80 22.60 0.44
CA SER A 178 -14.21 21.52 -0.37
C SER A 178 -15.30 20.69 -1.04
N GLN A 179 -15.37 20.77 -2.38
CA GLN A 179 -16.24 19.93 -3.20
C GLN A 179 -15.60 18.59 -3.58
N ASN A 180 -14.28 18.47 -3.40
CA ASN A 180 -13.54 17.26 -3.72
C ASN A 180 -13.88 16.15 -2.74
N ILE A 181 -13.94 14.92 -3.24
CA ILE A 181 -13.97 13.73 -2.39
C ILE A 181 -12.61 13.63 -1.70
N HIS A 182 -12.63 13.68 -0.37
CA HIS A 182 -11.44 13.50 0.46
C HIS A 182 -11.40 12.07 1.04
N PRO A 183 -10.21 11.49 1.20
CA PRO A 183 -10.06 10.19 1.84
C PRO A 183 -10.45 10.27 3.33
N THR A 184 -10.86 9.15 3.90
CA THR A 184 -11.18 9.04 5.33
C THR A 184 -9.95 8.69 6.18
N ARG A 185 -8.94 8.07 5.56
CA ARG A 185 -7.69 7.65 6.20
C ARG A 185 -6.48 8.31 5.57
N TYR A 186 -5.57 8.75 6.42
CA TYR A 186 -4.33 9.40 6.01
C TYR A 186 -3.15 8.66 6.62
N TYR A 187 -2.26 8.15 5.76
CA TYR A 187 -1.08 7.40 6.13
C TYR A 187 0.16 8.26 5.99
N PHE A 188 1.07 8.20 6.96
CA PHE A 188 2.35 8.88 6.84
C PHE A 188 3.44 8.23 7.69
N PRO A 189 4.69 8.23 7.19
CA PRO A 189 5.82 7.72 7.95
C PRO A 189 6.25 8.69 9.04
N PHE A 190 6.60 8.17 10.22
CA PHE A 190 7.13 8.96 11.32
C PHE A 190 8.44 8.38 11.85
N ASN A 191 9.49 9.19 11.89
CA ASN A 191 10.77 8.80 12.48
C ASN A 191 10.83 9.23 13.96
N VAL A 192 10.52 8.29 14.85
CA VAL A 192 10.53 8.50 16.29
C VAL A 192 11.96 8.77 16.75
N ALA A 193 12.19 9.97 17.29
CA ALA A 193 13.48 10.44 17.80
C ALA A 193 14.66 10.32 16.82
N ASN A 194 14.40 10.33 15.49
CA ASN A 194 15.40 10.05 14.45
C ASN A 194 16.13 8.70 14.66
N LYS A 195 15.42 7.68 15.20
CA LYS A 195 16.00 6.38 15.58
C LYS A 195 15.17 5.17 15.16
N HIS A 196 13.90 5.37 14.78
CA HIS A 196 12.98 4.28 14.47
C HIS A 196 11.83 4.78 13.62
N TRP A 197 11.59 4.14 12.47
CA TRP A 197 10.45 4.45 11.63
C TRP A 197 9.22 3.65 12.06
N VAL A 198 8.09 4.35 12.14
CA VAL A 198 6.76 3.77 12.30
C VAL A 198 5.84 4.30 11.21
N GLY A 199 4.84 3.51 10.83
CA GLY A 199 3.73 4.01 10.02
C GLY A 199 2.67 4.62 10.93
N ILE A 200 2.06 5.73 10.52
CA ILE A 200 0.89 6.29 11.20
C ILE A 200 -0.30 6.18 10.26
N CYS A 201 -1.44 5.70 10.77
CA CYS A 201 -2.74 5.79 10.13
C CYS A 201 -3.61 6.73 10.96
N PHE A 202 -3.93 7.91 10.43
CA PHE A 202 -4.95 8.79 10.97
C PHE A 202 -6.29 8.46 10.30
N ASP A 203 -7.19 7.82 11.04
CA ASP A 203 -8.57 7.54 10.61
C ASP A 203 -9.47 8.66 11.13
N ALA A 204 -9.75 9.64 10.26
CA ALA A 204 -10.52 10.84 10.61
C ALA A 204 -11.99 10.48 10.89
N ALA A 205 -12.53 9.48 10.21
CA ALA A 205 -13.91 9.04 10.39
C ALA A 205 -14.13 8.37 11.76
N ARG A 206 -13.15 7.59 12.23
CA ARG A 206 -13.23 6.90 13.53
C ARG A 206 -12.64 7.70 14.69
N GLY A 207 -11.87 8.74 14.38
CA GLY A 207 -11.15 9.51 15.38
C GLY A 207 -10.00 8.77 16.05
N ILE A 208 -9.26 7.94 15.29
CA ILE A 208 -8.19 7.10 15.85
C ILE A 208 -6.88 7.34 15.08
N VAL A 209 -5.79 7.53 15.81
CA VAL A 209 -4.42 7.50 15.31
C VAL A 209 -3.81 6.15 15.64
N THR A 210 -3.62 5.30 14.63
CA THR A 210 -3.00 3.98 14.77
C THR A 210 -1.51 4.06 14.45
N VAL A 211 -0.67 3.64 15.39
CA VAL A 211 0.79 3.52 15.23
C VAL A 211 1.12 2.10 14.80
N LEU A 212 1.53 1.95 13.54
CA LEU A 212 1.96 0.71 12.92
C LEU A 212 3.47 0.52 13.17
N ASP A 213 3.78 -0.29 14.18
CA ASP A 213 5.13 -0.40 14.72
C ASP A 213 5.66 -1.85 14.67
N CYS A 214 6.75 -2.04 13.92
CA CYS A 214 7.45 -3.31 13.82
C CYS A 214 8.37 -3.60 15.01
N ASN A 215 8.64 -2.68 15.93
CA ASN A 215 9.51 -2.94 17.08
C ASN A 215 9.07 -2.16 18.32
N THR A 216 8.04 -2.69 18.99
CA THR A 216 7.45 -2.07 20.18
C THR A 216 8.41 -1.99 21.36
N ALA A 217 9.43 -2.86 21.42
CA ALA A 217 10.45 -2.86 22.46
C ALA A 217 11.41 -1.64 22.37
N LYS A 218 11.52 -1.01 21.20
CA LYS A 218 12.43 0.13 20.98
C LYS A 218 12.03 1.37 21.75
N PHE A 219 10.73 1.65 21.81
CA PHE A 219 10.14 2.75 22.56
C PHE A 219 8.94 2.24 23.34
N LYS A 220 8.99 2.34 24.68
CA LYS A 220 7.81 2.10 25.52
C LYS A 220 6.73 3.15 25.23
N ASP A 221 5.47 2.80 25.42
CA ASP A 221 4.32 3.66 25.11
C ASP A 221 4.47 5.07 25.73
N ALA A 222 4.77 5.16 27.02
CA ALA A 222 4.99 6.44 27.71
C ALA A 222 6.12 7.31 27.12
N SER A 223 7.13 6.70 26.46
CA SER A 223 8.18 7.46 25.77
C SER A 223 7.74 7.87 24.37
N LEU A 224 7.00 7.00 23.67
CA LEU A 224 6.46 7.27 22.35
C LEU A 224 5.44 8.43 22.39
N ASP A 225 4.60 8.50 23.43
CA ASP A 225 3.58 9.56 23.60
C ASP A 225 4.17 10.97 23.52
N LYS A 226 5.38 11.17 24.06
CA LYS A 226 6.08 12.46 24.00
C LYS A 226 6.37 12.90 22.56
N TYR A 227 6.67 11.93 21.69
CA TYR A 227 6.95 12.16 20.27
C TYR A 227 5.67 12.27 19.43
N LEU A 228 4.59 11.62 19.84
CA LEU A 228 3.29 11.69 19.17
C LEU A 228 2.49 12.95 19.53
N THR A 229 2.78 13.56 20.69
CA THR A 229 2.05 14.74 21.21
C THR A 229 1.83 15.85 20.16
N PRO A 230 2.84 16.26 19.36
CA PRO A 230 2.64 17.25 18.31
C PRO A 230 1.58 16.85 17.27
N ILE A 231 1.57 15.57 16.89
CA ILE A 231 0.65 15.02 15.90
C ILE A 231 -0.77 14.99 16.48
N VAL A 232 -0.93 14.36 17.64
CA VAL A 232 -2.24 14.15 18.27
C VAL A 232 -2.91 15.47 18.66
N GLN A 233 -2.15 16.47 19.12
CA GLN A 233 -2.73 17.76 19.51
C GLN A 233 -3.02 18.69 18.32
N MET A 234 -2.34 18.54 17.18
CA MET A 234 -2.56 19.41 16.02
C MET A 234 -3.57 18.85 15.03
N LEU A 235 -3.64 17.52 14.86
CA LEU A 235 -4.57 16.86 13.94
C LEU A 235 -6.03 17.36 14.10
N PRO A 236 -6.58 17.52 15.33
CA PRO A 236 -7.96 17.98 15.53
C PRO A 236 -8.25 19.35 14.91
N TYR A 237 -7.23 20.20 14.79
CA TYR A 237 -7.37 21.56 14.31
C TYR A 237 -7.08 21.69 12.81
N VAL A 238 -6.08 20.95 12.32
CA VAL A 238 -5.74 20.98 10.88
C VAL A 238 -6.74 20.18 10.04
N ALA A 239 -7.27 19.07 10.57
CA ALA A 239 -8.21 18.18 9.89
C ALA A 239 -9.67 18.39 10.32
N ARG A 240 -10.00 19.57 10.89
CA ARG A 240 -11.31 19.88 11.52
C ARG A 240 -12.55 19.82 10.61
N PHE A 241 -12.35 19.70 9.29
CA PHE A 241 -13.42 19.52 8.30
C PHE A 241 -13.41 18.11 7.69
N ALA A 242 -12.50 17.24 8.11
CA ALA A 242 -12.42 15.88 7.59
C ALA A 242 -13.71 15.13 7.89
N CYS A 243 -14.22 14.43 6.88
CA CYS A 243 -15.46 13.64 6.96
C CYS A 243 -16.73 14.45 7.31
N LEU A 244 -16.71 15.78 7.17
CA LEU A 244 -17.89 16.62 7.37
C LEU A 244 -18.59 16.97 6.04
N PRO A 245 -19.92 17.17 6.05
CA PRO A 245 -20.63 17.73 4.91
C PRO A 245 -20.12 19.13 4.52
N ILE A 246 -20.28 19.49 3.24
CA ILE A 246 -19.96 20.83 2.74
C ILE A 246 -20.75 21.88 3.51
N GLY A 247 -20.08 22.96 3.91
CA GLY A 247 -20.69 24.07 4.64
C GLY A 247 -20.91 23.83 6.14
N ALA A 248 -20.64 22.62 6.65
CA ALA A 248 -20.74 22.32 8.07
C ALA A 248 -19.75 23.13 8.91
N ASP A 249 -20.08 23.34 10.17
CA ASP A 249 -19.16 23.94 11.14
C ASP A 249 -18.07 22.94 11.54
N PRO A 250 -16.83 23.42 11.78
CA PRO A 250 -15.71 22.54 12.08
C PRO A 250 -15.90 21.85 13.44
N ILE A 251 -15.44 20.60 13.51
CA ILE A 251 -15.44 19.82 14.76
C ILE A 251 -13.99 19.62 15.19
N ILE A 252 -13.68 20.01 16.43
CA ILE A 252 -12.39 19.73 17.07
C ILE A 252 -12.51 18.40 17.81
N GLN A 253 -12.26 17.31 17.11
CA GLN A 253 -12.35 15.96 17.67
C GLN A 253 -11.06 15.55 18.38
N CYS A 254 -11.15 15.05 19.61
CA CYS A 254 -10.02 14.38 20.25
C CYS A 254 -9.80 13.01 19.60
N TYR A 255 -8.54 12.65 19.36
CA TYR A 255 -8.20 11.37 18.72
C TYR A 255 -7.55 10.41 19.71
N ASP A 256 -8.06 9.19 19.75
CA ASP A 256 -7.46 8.11 20.51
C ASP A 256 -6.19 7.62 19.80
N VAL A 257 -5.22 7.12 20.58
CA VAL A 257 -4.00 6.52 20.05
C VAL A 257 -4.04 5.02 20.28
N ALA A 258 -3.89 4.26 19.20
CA ALA A 258 -3.79 2.80 19.24
C ALA A 258 -2.42 2.37 18.74
N ARG A 259 -1.77 1.43 19.44
CA ARG A 259 -0.54 0.77 18.99
C ARG A 259 -0.74 -0.75 19.01
N PRO A 260 -1.16 -1.36 17.89
CA PRO A 260 -1.49 -2.77 17.84
C PRO A 260 -0.28 -3.66 18.19
N LYS A 261 -0.49 -4.61 19.12
CA LYS A 261 0.56 -5.56 19.57
C LYS A 261 0.63 -6.84 18.75
N SER A 262 -0.35 -7.07 17.88
CA SER A 262 -0.45 -8.25 17.02
C SER A 262 0.45 -8.20 15.79
N LEU A 263 1.13 -7.07 15.53
CA LEU A 263 2.03 -6.89 14.39
C LEU A 263 3.29 -7.74 14.54
N HIS A 264 3.79 -8.26 13.43
CA HIS A 264 5.07 -8.97 13.41
C HIS A 264 6.19 -8.06 13.93
N GLN A 265 6.97 -8.56 14.89
CA GLN A 265 8.04 -7.78 15.52
C GLN A 265 9.39 -8.07 14.84
N HIS A 266 9.99 -7.03 14.28
CA HIS A 266 11.27 -7.05 13.57
C HIS A 266 12.36 -6.33 14.39
N LYS A 267 13.40 -7.06 14.78
CA LYS A 267 14.42 -6.53 15.70
C LYS A 267 15.51 -5.71 15.00
N ASN A 268 15.78 -5.98 13.73
CA ASN A 268 16.81 -5.26 12.99
C ASN A 268 16.39 -3.79 12.77
N PRO A 269 17.13 -2.80 13.30
CA PRO A 269 16.78 -1.40 13.17
C PRO A 269 16.84 -0.87 11.74
N SER A 270 17.63 -1.49 10.83
CA SER A 270 17.71 -0.98 9.45
C SER A 270 16.44 -1.21 8.64
N ASP A 271 15.63 -2.20 9.04
CA ASP A 271 14.42 -2.62 8.35
C ASP A 271 13.18 -1.79 8.70
N CYS A 272 13.21 -1.01 9.78
CA CYS A 272 12.04 -0.28 10.27
C CYS A 272 11.42 0.66 9.23
N GLY A 273 12.24 1.23 8.33
CA GLY A 273 11.77 2.12 7.27
C GLY A 273 10.90 1.40 6.24
N LEU A 274 11.35 0.25 5.72
CA LEU A 274 10.59 -0.54 4.77
C LEU A 274 9.36 -1.18 5.45
N MET A 275 9.54 -1.71 6.67
CA MET A 275 8.43 -2.25 7.47
C MET A 275 7.33 -1.21 7.70
N ALA A 276 7.67 0.05 8.02
CA ALA A 276 6.67 1.11 8.18
C ALA A 276 5.84 1.31 6.91
N VAL A 277 6.48 1.34 5.74
CA VAL A 277 5.79 1.51 4.44
C VAL A 277 4.89 0.31 4.15
N LEU A 278 5.40 -0.92 4.30
CA LEU A 278 4.63 -2.14 4.05
C LEU A 278 3.46 -2.29 5.01
N LEU A 279 3.63 -1.97 6.29
CA LEU A 279 2.55 -1.99 7.27
C LEU A 279 1.46 -0.98 6.91
N MET A 280 1.81 0.25 6.49
CA MET A 280 0.82 1.24 6.06
C MET A 280 0.03 0.74 4.83
N ALA A 281 0.73 0.23 3.83
CA ALA A 281 0.11 -0.28 2.61
C ALA A 281 -0.80 -1.49 2.88
N THR A 282 -0.30 -2.47 3.64
CA THR A 282 -1.05 -3.67 4.03
C THR A 282 -2.28 -3.31 4.85
N HIS A 283 -2.14 -2.37 5.79
CA HIS A 283 -3.27 -1.89 6.59
C HIS A 283 -4.33 -1.22 5.72
N ALA A 284 -3.93 -0.40 4.74
CA ALA A 284 -4.85 0.29 3.84
C ALA A 284 -5.62 -0.68 2.93
N LEU A 285 -4.94 -1.68 2.35
CA LEU A 285 -5.54 -2.61 1.40
C LEU A 285 -6.31 -3.76 2.07
N TYR A 286 -5.75 -4.31 3.15
CA TYR A 286 -6.19 -5.60 3.68
C TYR A 286 -6.61 -5.56 5.15
N GLY A 287 -6.34 -4.45 5.85
CA GLY A 287 -6.65 -4.25 7.25
C GLY A 287 -5.59 -4.79 8.21
N ILE A 288 -5.73 -4.45 9.49
CA ILE A 288 -4.70 -4.67 10.53
C ILE A 288 -4.33 -6.14 10.74
N GLU A 289 -5.29 -7.05 10.56
CA GLU A 289 -5.08 -8.49 10.78
C GLU A 289 -4.08 -9.12 9.81
N VAL A 290 -3.90 -8.54 8.63
CA VAL A 290 -2.98 -9.06 7.61
C VAL A 290 -1.55 -8.59 7.86
N CYS A 291 -1.37 -7.46 8.55
CA CYS A 291 -0.06 -6.90 8.86
C CYS A 291 0.84 -7.82 9.69
N LYS A 292 0.27 -8.80 10.43
CA LYS A 292 1.04 -9.81 11.18
C LYS A 292 1.79 -10.81 10.31
N ASN A 293 1.47 -10.87 9.03
CA ASN A 293 2.06 -11.82 8.09
C ASN A 293 3.37 -11.31 7.44
N ILE A 294 3.72 -10.03 7.62
CA ILE A 294 4.92 -9.42 7.03
C ILE A 294 6.17 -9.91 7.81
N ASN A 295 6.80 -10.96 7.31
CA ASN A 295 8.01 -11.57 7.85
C ASN A 295 9.26 -11.14 7.05
N ASN A 296 10.44 -11.68 7.41
CA ASN A 296 11.71 -11.32 6.79
C ASN A 296 11.76 -11.66 5.30
N ASP A 297 11.21 -12.81 4.90
CA ASP A 297 11.24 -13.26 3.49
C ASP A 297 10.43 -12.29 2.62
N ILE A 298 9.24 -11.91 3.08
CA ILE A 298 8.41 -10.90 2.41
C ILE A 298 9.15 -9.57 2.36
N LEU A 299 9.82 -9.18 3.45
CA LEU A 299 10.54 -7.92 3.51
C LEU A 299 11.68 -7.85 2.47
N GLU A 300 12.41 -8.94 2.27
CA GLU A 300 13.47 -9.03 1.27
C GLU A 300 12.92 -8.90 -0.15
N GLU A 301 11.87 -9.65 -0.46
CA GLU A 301 11.21 -9.64 -1.77
C GLU A 301 10.59 -8.27 -2.09
N GLU A 302 9.89 -7.68 -1.13
CA GLU A 302 9.30 -6.34 -1.26
C GLU A 302 10.35 -5.25 -1.46
N GLY A 303 11.49 -5.35 -0.77
CA GLY A 303 12.60 -4.41 -0.95
C GLY A 303 13.18 -4.48 -2.36
N MET A 304 13.36 -5.69 -2.88
CA MET A 304 13.81 -5.91 -4.26
C MET A 304 12.80 -5.36 -5.27
N CYS A 305 11.50 -5.68 -5.10
CA CYS A 305 10.45 -5.22 -6.00
C CYS A 305 10.29 -3.69 -5.96
N ALA A 306 10.33 -3.07 -4.78
CA ALA A 306 10.29 -1.63 -4.65
C ALA A 306 11.46 -0.94 -5.36
N ALA A 307 12.65 -1.52 -5.32
CA ALA A 307 13.82 -1.01 -6.01
C ALA A 307 13.72 -1.13 -7.54
N ILE A 308 13.18 -2.25 -8.04
CA ILE A 308 12.86 -2.45 -9.46
C ILE A 308 11.85 -1.39 -9.91
N LEU A 309 10.71 -1.29 -9.22
CA LEU A 309 9.65 -0.34 -9.56
C LEU A 309 10.13 1.12 -9.49
N ALA A 310 10.97 1.46 -8.51
CA ALA A 310 11.57 2.79 -8.43
C ALA A 310 12.41 3.12 -9.68
N TYR A 311 13.19 2.15 -10.18
CA TYR A 311 14.01 2.33 -11.37
C TYR A 311 13.20 2.29 -12.67
N GLU A 312 12.16 1.45 -12.76
CA GLU A 312 11.33 1.31 -13.97
C GLU A 312 10.51 2.56 -14.31
N VAL A 313 10.35 3.50 -13.36
CA VAL A 313 9.84 4.85 -13.66
C VAL A 313 10.79 5.63 -14.58
N TYR A 314 12.08 5.32 -14.55
CA TYR A 314 13.10 5.92 -15.39
C TYR A 314 13.41 5.10 -16.65
N GLU A 315 13.68 3.81 -16.50
CA GLU A 315 14.06 2.91 -17.60
C GLU A 315 13.57 1.49 -17.32
N LYS A 316 12.90 0.87 -18.31
CA LYS A 316 12.36 -0.49 -18.22
C LYS A 316 13.47 -1.55 -18.18
N LEU A 317 13.26 -2.64 -17.41
CA LEU A 317 14.21 -3.74 -17.16
C LEU A 317 13.79 -5.10 -17.78
#